data_AF-A0A438JEW2-F1
#
_entry.id   AF-A0A438JEW2-F1
#
_cell.length_a   1.000
_cell.length_b   1.000
_cell.length_c   1.000
_cell.angle_alpha   90.00
_cell.angle_beta   90.00
_cell.angle_gamma   90.00
#
_symmetry.space_group_name_H-M   'P 1'
#
loop_
_entity.id
_entity.type
_entity.pdbx_description
1 polymer ?
#
loop_
_entity_poly.entity_id
_entity_poly.type
_entity_poly.pdbx_seq_one_letter_code
_entity_poly.pdbx_strand_id
1 'polypeptide(L)'
;MNNPNEEHLEVVYQILLYLKMTPGKGLYLRKGTNEGIEVYSNVDSTRPIQDKRSTTYYYTYAWGNFVTWQSKKQSIVESSVEARFKALVQGIYEEIWLKRLLEELRIEVDRVMSVCCDNLATINIAKNLVHHDRAKHVE
;
A
#
# COMPACT_ATOMS: atom_id res chain seq x y z
N MET A 1 -13.59 6.63 18.70
CA MET A 1 -14.91 5.99 18.51
C MET A 1 -15.83 6.41 19.66
N ASN A 2 -16.18 7.70 19.77
CA ASN A 2 -16.88 8.22 20.95
C ASN A 2 -18.34 8.59 20.69
N ASN A 3 -18.89 8.29 19.50
CA ASN A 3 -20.30 8.50 19.17
C ASN A 3 -20.73 7.65 17.93
N PRO A 4 -21.00 6.34 18.09
CA PRO A 4 -21.47 5.49 16.99
C PRO A 4 -22.88 5.93 16.53
N ASN A 5 -23.15 5.80 15.23
CA ASN A 5 -24.43 6.13 14.59
C ASN A 5 -24.90 4.94 13.72
N GLU A 6 -26.06 5.05 13.07
CA GLU A 6 -26.61 4.00 12.22
C GLU A 6 -25.68 3.58 11.07
N GLU A 7 -25.00 4.54 10.42
CA GLU A 7 -24.02 4.23 9.36
C GLU A 7 -22.87 3.35 9.88
N HIS A 8 -22.37 3.61 11.08
CA HIS A 8 -21.34 2.76 11.70
C HIS A 8 -21.87 1.34 11.94
N LEU A 9 -23.14 1.20 12.34
CA LEU A 9 -23.78 -0.10 12.56
C LEU A 9 -23.95 -0.88 11.24
N GLU A 10 -24.31 -0.19 10.16
CA GLU A 10 -24.38 -0.80 8.82
C GLU A 10 -23.04 -1.36 8.36
N VAL A 11 -21.95 -0.59 8.55
CA VAL A 11 -20.58 -1.07 8.24
C VAL A 11 -20.23 -2.31 9.07
N VAL A 12 -20.60 -2.33 10.36
CA VAL A 12 -20.39 -3.51 11.21
C VAL A 12 -21.17 -4.71 10.67
N TYR A 13 -22.43 -4.55 10.28
CA TYR A 13 -23.20 -5.64 9.69
C TYR A 13 -22.60 -6.14 8.37
N GLN A 14 -22.09 -5.26 7.52
CA GLN A 14 -21.37 -5.65 6.31
C GLN A 14 -20.13 -6.50 6.63
N ILE A 15 -19.35 -6.11 7.65
CA ILE A 15 -18.20 -6.90 8.10
C ILE A 15 -18.65 -8.28 8.60
N LEU A 16 -19.68 -8.35 9.43
CA LEU A 16 -20.20 -9.62 9.95
C LEU A 16 -20.76 -10.52 8.84
N LEU A 17 -21.45 -9.95 7.87
CA LEU A 17 -21.93 -10.67 6.68
C LEU A 17 -20.78 -11.21 5.85
N TYR A 18 -19.73 -10.42 5.61
CA TYR A 18 -18.54 -10.88 4.90
C TYR A 18 -17.90 -12.08 5.61
N LEU A 19 -17.71 -12.01 6.93
CA LEU A 19 -17.14 -13.11 7.72
C LEU A 19 -18.03 -14.36 7.68
N LYS A 20 -19.34 -14.21 7.84
CA LYS A 20 -20.31 -15.31 7.78
C LYS A 20 -20.34 -15.98 6.40
N MET A 21 -20.14 -15.22 5.33
CA MET A 21 -20.17 -15.71 3.94
C MET A 21 -18.83 -16.26 3.46
N THR A 22 -17.74 -16.08 4.22
CA THR A 22 -16.39 -16.51 3.81
C THR A 22 -15.72 -17.49 4.78
N PRO A 23 -16.43 -18.49 5.36
CA PRO A 23 -15.79 -19.48 6.21
C PRO A 23 -14.77 -20.28 5.38
N GLY A 24 -13.57 -20.47 5.94
CA GLY A 24 -12.49 -21.19 5.27
C GLY A 24 -11.72 -20.38 4.22
N LYS A 25 -12.08 -19.12 3.96
CA LYS A 25 -11.21 -18.23 3.18
C LYS A 25 -10.10 -17.69 4.08
N GLY A 26 -8.89 -17.66 3.54
CA GLY A 26 -7.71 -17.17 4.24
C GLY A 26 -6.54 -16.99 3.29
N LEU A 27 -5.41 -16.55 3.83
CA LEU A 27 -4.17 -16.48 3.09
C LEU A 27 -3.58 -17.89 2.96
N TYR A 28 -3.28 -18.29 1.72
CA TYR A 28 -2.60 -19.55 1.44
C TYR A 28 -1.11 -19.29 1.30
N LEU A 29 -0.34 -19.74 2.28
CA LEU A 29 1.12 -19.66 2.26
C LEU A 29 1.69 -20.95 1.66
N ARG A 30 2.55 -20.81 0.65
CA ARG A 30 3.24 -21.93 -0.01
C ARG A 30 4.72 -21.65 -0.10
N LYS A 31 5.53 -22.70 -0.24
CA LYS A 31 6.93 -22.52 -0.64
C LYS A 31 6.96 -21.86 -2.02
N GLY A 32 7.46 -20.63 -2.06
CA GLY A 32 7.60 -19.86 -3.29
C GLY A 32 8.67 -20.44 -4.20
N THR A 33 8.47 -20.26 -5.51
CA THR A 33 9.53 -20.42 -6.52
C THR A 33 10.22 -19.10 -6.84
N ASN A 34 9.61 -17.96 -6.47
CA ASN A 34 10.23 -16.64 -6.56
C ASN A 34 11.14 -16.43 -5.35
N GLU A 35 12.32 -15.88 -5.56
CA GLU A 35 13.32 -15.59 -4.49
C GLU A 35 13.32 -14.11 -4.05
N GLY A 36 12.35 -13.33 -4.53
CA GLY A 36 12.29 -11.88 -4.34
C GLY A 36 11.25 -11.38 -3.35
N ILE A 37 11.39 -10.10 -3.03
CA ILE A 37 10.39 -9.28 -2.33
C ILE A 37 9.76 -8.36 -3.37
N GLU A 38 8.44 -8.35 -3.42
CA GLU A 38 7.67 -7.45 -4.30
C GLU A 38 6.83 -6.53 -3.44
N VAL A 39 6.90 -5.23 -3.69
CA VAL A 39 6.07 -4.24 -2.99
C VAL A 39 5.19 -3.53 -4.00
N TYR A 40 3.91 -3.42 -3.69
CA TYR A 40 2.94 -2.71 -4.50
C TYR A 40 2.43 -1.52 -3.70
N SER A 41 2.49 -0.34 -4.30
CA SER A 41 2.04 0.91 -3.68
C SER A 41 1.01 1.59 -4.55
N ASN A 42 -0.09 2.03 -3.95
CA ASN A 42 -1.18 2.69 -4.66
C ASN A 42 -1.94 3.69 -3.74
N VAL A 43 -2.80 4.50 -4.35
CA VAL A 43 -3.59 5.54 -3.72
C VAL A 43 -5.02 5.49 -4.24
N ASP A 44 -5.96 5.38 -3.32
CA ASP A 44 -7.38 5.62 -3.60
C ASP A 44 -7.73 7.09 -3.34
N SER A 45 -8.15 7.78 -4.40
CA SER A 45 -8.62 9.18 -4.36
C SER A 45 -10.10 9.31 -4.76
N THR A 46 -10.85 8.21 -4.86
CA THR A 46 -12.18 8.18 -5.52
C THR A 46 -13.39 8.42 -4.57
N ARG A 47 -13.24 9.27 -3.55
CA ARG A 47 -14.29 9.51 -2.53
C ARG A 47 -14.90 10.93 -2.63
N PRO A 48 -16.14 11.16 -2.16
CA PRO A 48 -16.99 12.28 -2.60
C PRO A 48 -16.42 13.66 -2.20
N ILE A 49 -16.91 14.71 -2.88
CA ILE A 49 -16.41 16.11 -2.89
C ILE A 49 -16.10 16.69 -1.49
N GLN A 50 -16.75 16.22 -0.44
CA GLN A 50 -16.53 16.67 0.95
C GLN A 50 -15.24 16.15 1.59
N ASP A 51 -14.67 15.04 1.11
CA ASP A 51 -13.47 14.43 1.69
C ASP A 51 -12.43 14.13 0.62
N LYS A 52 -11.72 15.17 0.21
CA LYS A 52 -10.61 15.11 -0.77
C LYS A 52 -9.34 14.43 -0.22
N ARG A 53 -9.43 13.70 0.91
CA ARG A 53 -8.29 13.03 1.52
C ARG A 53 -8.05 11.69 0.84
N SER A 54 -6.92 11.58 0.18
CA SER A 54 -6.46 10.33 -0.43
C SER A 54 -6.16 9.25 0.63
N THR A 55 -6.38 7.99 0.29
CA THR A 55 -5.97 6.84 1.09
C THR A 55 -4.81 6.15 0.40
N THR A 56 -3.62 6.24 1.00
CA THR A 56 -2.43 5.55 0.50
C THR A 56 -2.41 4.13 1.06
N TYR A 57 -2.07 3.15 0.23
CA TYR A 57 -1.91 1.78 0.68
C TYR A 57 -0.72 1.11 0.00
N TYR A 58 -0.16 0.12 0.69
CA TYR A 58 0.80 -0.79 0.12
C TYR A 58 0.51 -2.22 0.56
N TYR A 59 1.06 -3.16 -0.19
CA TYR A 59 1.16 -4.55 0.23
C TYR A 59 2.42 -5.19 -0.32
N THR A 60 2.94 -6.17 0.40
CA THR A 60 4.19 -6.83 0.10
C THR A 60 4.01 -8.33 -0.07
N TYR A 61 4.77 -8.88 -1.01
CA TYR A 61 4.93 -10.30 -1.20
C TYR A 61 6.38 -10.69 -0.92
N ALA A 62 6.59 -11.78 -0.20
CA ALA A 62 7.88 -12.42 -0.05
C ALA A 62 7.76 -13.88 -0.51
N TRP A 63 8.64 -14.29 -1.43
CA TRP A 63 8.60 -15.61 -2.05
C TRP A 63 7.21 -15.96 -2.62
N GLY A 64 6.55 -15.00 -3.27
CA GLY A 64 5.22 -15.20 -3.84
C GLY A 64 4.09 -15.39 -2.82
N ASN A 65 4.31 -15.05 -1.55
CA ASN A 65 3.30 -15.04 -0.49
C ASN A 65 3.07 -13.63 0.03
N PHE A 66 1.81 -13.28 0.27
CA PHE A 66 1.44 -12.01 0.88
C PHE A 66 1.88 -11.98 2.35
N VAL A 67 2.71 -11.00 2.74
CA VAL A 67 3.29 -10.95 4.09
C VAL A 67 2.89 -9.72 4.89
N THR A 68 2.85 -8.52 4.28
CA THR A 68 2.43 -7.31 4.98
C THR A 68 1.56 -6.42 4.09
N TRP A 69 0.74 -5.58 4.73
CA TRP A 69 -0.04 -4.55 4.07
C TRP A 69 -0.36 -3.42 5.03
N GLN A 70 -0.61 -2.24 4.46
CA GLN A 70 -1.14 -1.11 5.19
C GLN A 70 -2.08 -0.33 4.30
N SER A 71 -3.15 0.19 4.89
CA SER A 71 -4.00 1.22 4.29
C SER A 71 -4.11 2.39 5.27
N LYS A 72 -3.80 3.60 4.81
CA LYS A 72 -3.79 4.80 5.64
C LYS A 72 -4.46 5.96 4.91
N LYS A 73 -5.52 6.49 5.53
CA LYS A 73 -6.15 7.73 5.10
C LYS A 73 -5.27 8.91 5.51
N GLN A 74 -4.98 9.80 4.57
CA GLN A 74 -4.16 10.98 4.83
C GLN A 74 -4.93 11.98 5.73
N SER A 75 -4.20 12.66 6.62
CA SER A 75 -4.79 13.65 7.52
C SER A 75 -5.08 14.99 6.83
N ILE A 76 -4.42 15.25 5.71
CA ILE A 76 -4.47 16.49 4.94
C ILE A 76 -4.95 16.17 3.52
N VAL A 77 -5.58 17.14 2.86
CA VAL A 77 -5.93 17.08 1.44
C VAL A 77 -4.67 17.36 0.62
N GLU A 78 -4.30 16.44 -0.25
CA GLU A 78 -3.06 16.47 -1.02
C GLU A 78 -3.37 16.23 -2.51
N SER A 79 -2.46 16.66 -3.39
CA SER A 79 -2.59 16.33 -4.82
C SER A 79 -2.46 14.83 -5.04
N SER A 80 -3.05 14.30 -6.12
CA SER A 80 -2.95 12.87 -6.44
C SER A 80 -1.49 12.43 -6.61
N VAL A 81 -0.65 13.30 -7.19
CA VAL A 81 0.77 13.07 -7.40
C VAL A 81 1.53 12.98 -6.08
N GLU A 82 1.29 13.92 -5.15
CA GLU A 82 1.94 13.92 -3.83
C GLU A 82 1.55 12.68 -3.02
N ALA A 83 0.25 12.36 -2.97
CA ALA A 83 -0.23 11.18 -2.27
C ALA A 83 0.40 9.90 -2.85
N ARG A 84 0.51 9.79 -4.18
CA ARG A 84 1.15 8.64 -4.85
C ARG A 84 2.63 8.55 -4.56
N PHE A 85 3.34 9.68 -4.53
CA PHE A 85 4.74 9.71 -4.14
C PHE A 85 4.93 9.23 -2.70
N LYS A 86 4.07 9.67 -1.76
CA LYS A 86 4.09 9.17 -0.37
C LYS A 86 3.81 7.68 -0.27
N ALA A 87 2.85 7.16 -1.02
CA ALA A 87 2.57 5.72 -1.07
C ALA A 87 3.78 4.92 -1.59
N LEU A 88 4.48 5.43 -2.59
CA LEU A 88 5.71 4.81 -3.11
C LEU A 88 6.82 4.80 -2.04
N VAL A 89 7.07 5.95 -1.41
CA VAL A 89 8.08 6.08 -0.34
C VAL A 89 7.77 5.13 0.82
N GLN A 90 6.50 5.02 1.21
CA GLN A 90 6.09 4.07 2.24
C GLN A 90 6.35 2.61 1.85
N GLY A 91 6.08 2.24 0.59
CA GLY A 91 6.40 0.91 0.07
C GLY A 91 7.89 0.60 0.12
N ILE A 92 8.74 1.57 -0.26
CA ILE A 92 10.21 1.43 -0.17
C ILE A 92 10.66 1.25 1.29
N TYR A 93 10.08 2.00 2.23
CA TYR A 93 10.43 1.84 3.65
C TYR A 93 10.09 0.43 4.16
N GLU A 94 8.92 -0.09 3.80
CA GLU A 94 8.52 -1.45 4.15
C GLU A 94 9.46 -2.49 3.54
N GLU A 95 9.85 -2.32 2.28
CA GLU A 95 10.80 -3.19 1.58
C GLU A 95 12.15 -3.26 2.30
N ILE A 96 12.71 -2.09 2.65
CA ILE A 96 13.99 -2.00 3.38
C ILE A 96 13.86 -2.66 4.75
N TRP A 97 12.74 -2.44 5.44
CA TRP A 97 12.50 -3.03 6.75
C TRP A 97 12.42 -4.56 6.66
N LEU A 98 11.65 -5.11 5.72
CA LEU A 98 11.54 -6.55 5.48
C LEU A 98 12.89 -7.18 5.13
N LYS A 99 13.67 -6.53 4.26
CA LYS A 99 15.01 -7.01 3.92
C LYS A 99 15.91 -7.09 5.15
N ARG A 100 15.95 -6.02 5.97
CA ARG A 100 16.75 -6.01 7.22
C ARG A 100 16.30 -7.10 8.18
N LEU A 101 15.00 -7.29 8.34
CA LEU A 101 14.45 -8.36 9.17
C LEU A 101 14.92 -9.74 8.70
N LEU A 102 14.92 -9.99 7.39
CA LEU A 102 15.38 -11.26 6.82
C LEU A 102 16.90 -11.45 7.00
N GLU A 103 17.68 -10.39 6.83
CA GLU A 103 19.13 -10.41 7.11
C GLU A 103 19.42 -10.73 8.58
N GLU A 104 18.67 -10.16 9.53
CA GLU A 104 18.78 -10.48 10.96
C GLU A 104 18.43 -11.95 11.26
N LEU A 105 17.49 -12.51 10.50
CA LEU A 105 17.13 -13.94 10.55
C LEU A 105 18.10 -14.84 9.78
N ARG A 106 19.17 -14.30 9.20
CA ARG A 106 20.17 -15.02 8.38
C ARG A 106 19.57 -15.68 7.14
N ILE A 107 18.55 -15.06 6.56
CA ILE A 107 17.93 -15.48 5.30
C ILE A 107 18.50 -14.59 4.20
N GLU A 108 19.20 -15.20 3.24
CA GLU A 108 19.73 -14.49 2.09
C GLU A 108 18.59 -14.14 1.12
N VAL A 109 18.57 -12.87 0.70
CA VAL A 109 17.63 -12.36 -0.31
C VAL A 109 18.43 -11.90 -1.51
N ASP A 110 18.49 -12.73 -2.55
CA ASP A 110 19.27 -12.45 -3.76
C ASP A 110 18.51 -11.47 -4.69
N ARG A 111 18.64 -10.19 -4.34
CA ARG A 111 18.60 -8.98 -5.17
C ARG A 111 17.41 -8.61 -6.06
N VAL A 112 16.35 -9.40 -6.26
CA VAL A 112 15.17 -8.87 -6.97
C VAL A 112 14.20 -8.23 -5.98
N MET A 113 14.40 -6.93 -5.81
CA MET A 113 13.55 -6.00 -5.06
C MET A 113 12.81 -5.14 -6.08
N SER A 114 11.49 -5.26 -6.13
CA SER A 114 10.67 -4.53 -7.10
C SER A 114 9.54 -3.79 -6.40
N VAL A 115 9.54 -2.46 -6.56
CA VAL A 115 8.40 -1.62 -6.17
C VAL A 115 7.55 -1.31 -7.40
N CYS A 116 6.32 -1.79 -7.39
CA CYS A 116 5.32 -1.56 -8.41
C CYS A 116 4.39 -0.41 -8.00
N CYS A 117 4.17 0.51 -8.94
CA CYS A 117 3.17 1.57 -8.82
C CYS A 117 2.41 1.64 -10.15
N ASP A 118 1.10 1.88 -10.09
CA ASP A 118 0.22 1.94 -11.27
C ASP A 118 0.33 3.26 -12.05
N ASN A 119 1.10 4.24 -11.56
CA ASN A 119 1.28 5.53 -12.20
C ASN A 119 2.67 5.71 -12.82
N LEU A 120 2.71 5.71 -14.16
CA LEU A 120 3.90 6.00 -14.96
C LEU A 120 4.56 7.35 -14.60
N ALA A 121 3.77 8.37 -14.25
CA ALA A 121 4.33 9.67 -13.83
C ALA A 121 5.09 9.56 -12.50
N THR A 122 4.58 8.78 -11.55
CA THR A 122 5.24 8.54 -10.25
C THR A 122 6.52 7.72 -10.44
N ILE A 123 6.50 6.71 -11.32
CA ILE A 123 7.71 5.95 -11.71
C ILE A 123 8.75 6.87 -12.36
N ASN A 124 8.32 7.76 -13.25
CA ASN A 124 9.22 8.67 -13.97
C ASN A 124 9.83 9.73 -13.05
N ILE A 125 9.09 10.24 -12.05
CA ILE A 125 9.62 11.13 -11.01
C ILE A 125 10.63 10.40 -10.13
N ALA A 126 10.32 9.17 -9.70
CA ALA A 126 11.25 8.37 -8.90
C ALA A 126 12.56 8.04 -9.63
N LYS A 127 12.50 7.86 -10.95
CA LYS A 127 13.69 7.61 -11.79
C LYS A 127 14.48 8.88 -12.13
N ASN A 128 13.86 10.06 -12.06
CA ASN A 128 14.48 11.34 -12.43
C ASN A 128 14.43 12.34 -11.27
N LEU A 129 15.39 12.25 -10.35
CA LEU A 129 15.56 13.13 -9.17
C LEU A 129 15.80 14.63 -9.50
N VAL A 130 15.83 15.02 -10.77
CA VAL A 130 16.27 16.36 -11.23
C VAL A 130 15.10 17.36 -11.39
N HIS A 131 13.84 16.94 -11.25
CA HIS A 131 12.67 17.81 -11.49
C HIS A 131 11.69 17.88 -10.32
N HIS A 132 12.18 18.18 -9.11
CA HIS A 132 11.33 18.33 -7.92
C HIS A 132 10.54 19.66 -7.88
N ASP A 133 10.91 20.68 -8.65
CA ASP A 133 10.34 22.03 -8.49
C ASP A 133 9.05 22.32 -9.29
N ARG A 134 8.62 21.43 -10.19
CA ARG A 134 7.45 21.68 -11.08
C ARG A 134 6.24 20.78 -10.88
N ALA A 135 6.29 19.77 -10.00
CA ALA A 135 5.19 18.82 -9.80
C ALA A 135 4.11 19.28 -8.80
N LYS A 136 4.04 20.58 -8.48
CA LYS A 136 3.02 21.12 -7.55
C LYS A 136 1.64 21.34 -8.19
N HIS A 137 1.56 21.42 -9.52
CA HIS A 137 0.32 21.80 -10.22
C HIS A 137 0.13 21.04 -11.53
N VAL A 138 -0.20 19.76 -11.45
CA VAL A 138 -0.91 19.08 -12.54
C VAL A 138 -1.98 18.21 -11.89
N GLU A 139 -3.24 18.57 -12.13
CA GLU A 139 -4.44 17.79 -11.77
C GLU A 139 -4.56 16.54 -12.64
#